data_AF-A0AAU2XFA3-F1
#
_entry.id   AF-A0AAU2XFA3-F1
#
_cell.length_a   1.000
_cell.length_b   1.000
_cell.length_c   1.000
_cell.angle_alpha   90.00
_cell.angle_beta   90.00
_cell.angle_gamma   90.00
#
_symmetry.space_group_name_H-M   'P 1'
#
loop_
_entity.id
_entity.type
_entity.pdbx_description
1 polymer ?
#
loop_
_entity_poly.entity_id
_entity_poly.type
_entity_poly.pdbx_seq_one_letter_code
_entity_poly.pdbx_strand_id
1 'polypeptide(L)'
;MEEPPEIVWEEYRGLALPSSPLSGPVKLEGTVARCFARTQTGALLAATQISSRAVLGVDWRSVVERQLVPGPGAEAHVKKMEGLAGTDAARSGSDVAGLLQPAGFRVLTYTADQATVALVYGSELGRRLQSMLCTVVWTSGDWFLQPEPNGEIGALVQRPDSLEGFVPWGKG
;
A
#
# COMPACT_ATOMS: atom_id res chain seq x y z
N MET A 1 15.87 -8.41 26.92
CA MET A 1 15.89 -9.02 25.58
C MET A 1 14.58 -8.59 24.95
N GLU A 2 14.59 -7.46 24.25
CA GLU A 2 13.39 -6.92 23.58
C GLU A 2 13.13 -7.78 22.35
N GLU A 3 11.93 -8.37 22.30
CA GLU A 3 11.44 -9.07 21.11
C GLU A 3 11.39 -8.11 19.92
N PRO A 4 11.67 -8.57 18.69
CA PRO A 4 11.55 -7.72 17.51
C PRO A 4 10.11 -7.20 17.43
N PRO A 5 9.86 -5.93 17.06
CA PRO A 5 8.50 -5.45 16.92
C PRO A 5 7.79 -6.27 15.86
N GLU A 6 6.88 -7.12 16.33
CA GLU A 6 6.17 -8.10 15.53
C GLU A 6 5.35 -7.36 14.47
N ILE A 7 5.67 -7.62 13.20
CA ILE A 7 4.76 -7.26 12.11
C ILE A 7 3.58 -8.23 12.23
N VAL A 8 2.40 -7.69 12.50
CA VAL A 8 1.16 -8.43 12.57
C VAL A 8 0.46 -8.34 11.22
N TRP A 9 -0.09 -9.44 10.73
CA TRP A 9 -0.81 -9.48 9.46
C TRP A 9 -2.30 -9.63 9.71
N GLU A 10 -3.07 -8.61 9.30
CA GLU A 10 -4.51 -8.55 9.51
C GLU A 10 -5.25 -8.66 8.18
N GLU A 11 -6.37 -9.38 8.17
CA GLU A 11 -7.18 -9.52 6.96
C GLU A 11 -7.97 -8.24 6.68
N TYR A 12 -7.90 -7.77 5.44
CA TYR A 12 -8.61 -6.62 4.93
C TYR A 12 -9.18 -6.95 3.54
N ARG A 13 -10.47 -7.31 3.48
CA ARG A 13 -11.17 -7.64 2.23
C ARG A 13 -10.46 -8.73 1.39
N GLY A 14 -10.03 -9.80 2.04
CA GLY A 14 -9.30 -10.91 1.39
C GLY A 14 -7.80 -10.67 1.19
N LEU A 15 -7.29 -9.50 1.61
CA LEU A 15 -5.88 -9.14 1.57
C LEU A 15 -5.27 -9.17 2.97
N ALA A 16 -4.12 -9.82 3.17
CA ALA A 16 -3.39 -9.64 4.43
C ALA A 16 -2.55 -8.37 4.39
N LEU A 17 -2.83 -7.41 5.27
CA LEU A 17 -2.10 -6.15 5.40
C LEU A 17 -1.26 -6.10 6.68
N PRO A 18 -0.03 -5.56 6.63
CA PRO A 18 0.88 -5.56 7.76
C PRO A 18 0.67 -4.34 8.68
N SER A 19 0.72 -4.57 9.98
CA SER A 19 0.70 -3.54 11.02
C SER A 19 1.80 -3.78 12.06
N SER A 20 2.14 -2.74 12.82
CA SER A 20 3.14 -2.82 13.89
C SER A 20 2.74 -1.89 15.03
N PRO A 21 2.78 -2.36 16.29
CA PRO A 21 2.57 -1.48 17.45
C PRO A 21 3.58 -0.33 17.53
N LEU A 22 4.80 -0.53 16.99
CA LEU A 22 5.86 0.49 17.01
C LEU A 22 5.89 1.35 15.75
N SER A 23 5.60 0.77 14.58
CA SER A 23 5.76 1.47 13.29
C SER A 23 4.43 1.87 12.62
N GLY A 24 3.31 1.43 13.18
CA GLY A 24 1.96 1.72 12.71
C GLY A 24 1.44 0.74 11.63
N PRO A 25 0.21 0.94 11.15
CA PRO A 25 -0.74 1.93 11.66
C PRO A 25 -1.17 1.55 13.09
N VAL A 26 -1.18 2.53 14.00
CA VAL A 26 -1.66 2.31 15.39
C VAL A 26 -3.16 2.61 15.50
N LYS A 27 -3.73 3.36 14.53
CA LYS A 27 -5.15 3.67 14.47
C LYS A 27 -5.76 3.22 13.15
N LEU A 28 -6.82 2.43 13.24
CA LEU A 28 -7.66 2.04 12.11
C LEU A 28 -9.05 2.64 12.30
N GLU A 29 -9.46 3.52 11.38
CA GLU A 29 -10.76 4.18 11.37
C GLU A 29 -11.50 3.82 10.08
N GLY A 30 -12.15 2.66 10.08
CA GLY A 30 -12.77 2.10 8.89
C GLY A 30 -11.73 1.75 7.82
N THR A 31 -11.78 2.43 6.67
CA THR A 31 -10.80 2.24 5.59
C THR A 31 -9.48 2.96 5.83
N VAL A 32 -9.44 3.94 6.74
CA VAL A 32 -8.30 4.83 6.94
C VAL A 32 -7.35 4.27 8.02
N ALA A 33 -6.06 4.19 7.71
CA ALA A 33 -5.03 3.62 8.60
C ALA A 33 -3.96 4.65 8.95
N ARG A 34 -3.84 5.08 10.21
CA ARG A 34 -3.02 6.25 10.60
C ARG A 34 -2.08 5.97 11.77
N CYS A 35 -1.29 6.99 12.09
CA CYS A 35 -0.28 7.00 13.13
C CYS A 35 0.87 6.05 12.79
N PHE A 36 1.44 6.23 11.59
CA PHE A 36 2.68 5.57 11.23
C PHE A 36 3.87 6.29 11.87
N ALA A 37 4.88 5.53 12.28
CA ALA A 37 6.10 6.13 12.80
C ALA A 37 6.88 6.83 11.68
N ARG A 38 7.53 7.96 11.98
CA ARG A 38 8.45 8.65 11.05
C ARG A 38 9.79 7.91 10.95
N THR A 39 9.73 6.67 10.48
CA THR A 39 10.85 5.74 10.32
C THR A 39 10.74 5.04 8.97
N GLN A 40 11.82 4.39 8.52
CA GLN A 40 11.80 3.62 7.27
C GLN A 40 10.75 2.50 7.30
N THR A 41 10.60 1.82 8.44
CA THR A 41 9.59 0.79 8.63
C THR A 41 8.18 1.37 8.59
N GLY A 42 7.95 2.52 9.23
CA GLY A 42 6.64 3.18 9.17
C GLY A 42 6.29 3.63 7.75
N ALA A 43 7.27 4.10 6.97
CA ALA A 43 7.06 4.45 5.56
C ALA A 43 6.70 3.22 4.69
N LEU A 44 7.34 2.07 4.90
CA LEU A 44 6.99 0.80 4.25
C LEU A 44 5.55 0.36 4.58
N LEU A 45 5.19 0.42 5.86
CA LEU A 45 3.84 0.05 6.33
C LEU A 45 2.79 1.00 5.75
N ALA A 46 3.07 2.31 5.74
CA ALA A 46 2.22 3.31 5.12
C ALA A 46 2.03 3.07 3.61
N ALA A 47 3.13 2.86 2.87
CA ALA A 47 3.05 2.58 1.44
C ALA A 47 2.17 1.36 1.13
N THR A 48 2.31 0.28 1.91
CA THR A 48 1.55 -0.97 1.72
C THR A 48 0.08 -0.82 2.10
N GLN A 49 -0.20 -0.23 3.26
CA GLN A 49 -1.56 -0.03 3.77
C GLN A 49 -2.33 0.96 2.91
N ILE A 50 -1.77 2.15 2.65
CA ILE A 50 -2.48 3.24 1.95
C ILE A 50 -2.74 2.88 0.50
N SER A 51 -1.75 2.34 -0.22
CA SER A 51 -1.93 1.93 -1.62
C SER A 51 -3.04 0.89 -1.74
N SER A 52 -3.01 -0.14 -0.90
CA SER A 52 -4.03 -1.20 -0.91
C SER A 52 -5.42 -0.68 -0.56
N ARG A 53 -5.53 0.18 0.47
CA ARG A 53 -6.80 0.76 0.94
C ARG A 53 -7.38 1.80 -0.02
N ALA A 54 -6.55 2.50 -0.79
CA ALA A 54 -7.01 3.45 -1.81
C ALA A 54 -7.72 2.74 -2.97
N VAL A 55 -7.38 1.48 -3.24
CA VAL A 55 -8.02 0.68 -4.31
C VAL A 55 -9.13 -0.21 -3.76
N LEU A 56 -8.90 -0.87 -2.63
CA LEU A 56 -9.84 -1.85 -2.07
C LEU A 56 -10.79 -1.23 -1.03
N GLY A 57 -10.64 0.02 -0.62
CA GLY A 57 -11.52 0.62 0.37
C GLY A 57 -12.97 0.70 -0.09
N VAL A 58 -13.91 0.22 0.73
CA VAL A 58 -15.35 0.49 0.50
C VAL A 58 -15.60 2.00 0.48
N ASP A 59 -14.97 2.70 1.43
CA ASP A 59 -14.84 4.16 1.44
C ASP A 59 -13.40 4.54 1.04
N TRP A 60 -13.05 4.27 -0.23
CA TRP A 60 -11.77 4.67 -0.80
C TRP A 60 -11.61 6.20 -0.84
N ARG A 61 -12.72 6.97 -0.93
CA ARG A 61 -12.68 8.43 -0.93
C ARG A 61 -12.09 8.98 0.36
N SER A 62 -12.48 8.45 1.51
CA SER A 62 -11.85 8.82 2.79
C SER A 62 -10.34 8.54 2.82
N VAL A 63 -9.86 7.49 2.13
CA VAL A 63 -8.41 7.23 2.01
C VAL A 63 -7.75 8.30 1.16
N VAL A 64 -8.33 8.66 0.01
CA VAL A 64 -7.84 9.75 -0.84
C VAL A 64 -7.73 11.06 -0.06
N GLU A 65 -8.81 11.48 0.58
CA GLU A 65 -8.88 12.77 1.28
C GLU A 65 -7.90 12.87 2.46
N ARG A 66 -7.62 11.74 3.13
CA ARG A 66 -6.90 11.75 4.42
C ARG A 66 -5.51 11.15 4.36
N GLN A 67 -5.15 10.49 3.25
CA GLN A 67 -3.92 9.70 3.17
C GLN A 67 -3.17 9.82 1.83
N LEU A 68 -3.72 10.53 0.84
CA LEU A 68 -3.01 10.84 -0.40
C LEU A 68 -2.52 12.29 -0.38
N VAL A 69 -1.33 12.52 -0.91
CA VAL A 69 -0.80 13.88 -1.09
C VAL A 69 -1.75 14.65 -2.01
N PRO A 70 -2.32 15.79 -1.55
CA PRO A 70 -3.24 16.57 -2.37
C PRO A 70 -2.58 17.07 -3.66
N GLY A 71 -3.30 16.99 -4.78
CA GLY A 71 -2.83 17.49 -6.07
C GLY A 71 -3.39 16.70 -7.26
N PRO A 72 -2.86 16.96 -8.47
CA PRO A 72 -3.39 16.38 -9.72
C PRO A 72 -3.44 14.85 -9.73
N GLY A 73 -2.46 14.19 -9.11
CA GLY A 73 -2.45 12.72 -8.99
C GLY A 73 -3.62 12.19 -8.15
N ALA A 74 -3.92 12.82 -7.01
CA ALA A 74 -5.08 12.44 -6.19
C ALA A 74 -6.41 12.69 -6.92
N GLU A 75 -6.54 13.82 -7.63
CA GLU A 75 -7.71 14.13 -8.45
C GLU A 75 -7.90 13.14 -9.61
N ALA A 76 -6.82 12.74 -10.27
CA ALA A 76 -6.84 11.73 -11.31
C ALA A 76 -7.24 10.35 -10.76
N HIS A 77 -6.77 10.02 -9.55
CA HIS A 77 -7.17 8.79 -8.87
C HIS A 77 -8.67 8.74 -8.59
N VAL A 78 -9.26 9.86 -8.12
CA VAL A 78 -10.72 9.97 -7.92
C VAL A 78 -11.48 9.67 -9.22
N LYS A 79 -11.10 10.32 -10.33
CA LYS A 79 -11.74 10.11 -11.64
C LYS A 79 -11.62 8.66 -12.10
N LYS A 80 -10.46 8.02 -11.87
CA LYS A 80 -10.23 6.61 -12.19
C LYS A 80 -11.17 5.71 -11.39
N MET A 81 -11.22 5.89 -10.07
CA MET A 81 -12.06 5.09 -9.18
C MET A 81 -13.55 5.28 -9.46
N GLU A 82 -13.97 6.48 -9.84
CA GLU A 82 -15.35 6.76 -10.29
C GLU A 82 -15.71 6.02 -11.59
N GLY A 83 -14.79 5.96 -12.56
CA GLY A 83 -14.98 5.17 -13.78
C GLY A 83 -15.11 3.66 -13.51
N LEU A 84 -14.46 3.16 -12.46
CA LEU A 84 -14.51 1.74 -12.06
C LEU A 84 -15.77 1.38 -11.26
N ALA A 85 -16.42 2.36 -10.61
CA ALA A 85 -17.59 2.14 -9.75
C ALA A 85 -18.81 1.51 -10.46
N GLY A 86 -18.83 1.52 -11.81
CA GLY A 86 -19.83 0.86 -12.64
C GLY A 86 -19.45 -0.55 -13.15
N THR A 87 -18.28 -1.08 -12.80
CA THR A 87 -17.79 -2.38 -13.27
C THR A 87 -17.87 -3.44 -12.17
N ASP A 88 -18.23 -4.68 -12.51
CA ASP A 88 -18.28 -5.81 -11.54
C ASP A 88 -16.93 -6.09 -10.85
N ALA A 89 -15.83 -5.62 -11.43
CA ALA A 89 -14.48 -5.66 -10.82
C ALA A 89 -14.39 -4.90 -9.49
N ALA A 90 -15.27 -3.92 -9.24
CA ALA A 90 -15.34 -3.24 -7.94
C ALA A 90 -16.00 -4.08 -6.83
N ARG A 91 -16.75 -5.16 -7.19
CA ARG A 91 -17.59 -5.93 -6.26
C ARG A 91 -16.96 -7.23 -5.77
N SER A 92 -16.13 -7.91 -6.55
CA SER A 92 -15.46 -9.14 -6.11
C SER A 92 -14.06 -8.87 -5.59
N GLY A 93 -13.96 -8.48 -4.31
CA GLY A 93 -12.68 -8.30 -3.62
C GLY A 93 -11.78 -9.55 -3.63
N SER A 94 -12.35 -10.74 -3.85
CA SER A 94 -11.62 -12.02 -3.85
C SER A 94 -10.64 -12.20 -5.01
N ASP A 95 -11.02 -11.85 -6.24
CA ASP A 95 -10.17 -12.07 -7.42
C ASP A 95 -9.05 -11.01 -7.52
N VAL A 96 -9.34 -9.80 -7.01
CA VAL A 96 -8.38 -8.69 -6.97
C VAL A 96 -7.42 -8.85 -5.78
N ALA A 97 -7.89 -9.36 -4.64
CA ALA A 97 -7.04 -9.56 -3.46
C ALA A 97 -5.90 -10.56 -3.71
N GLY A 98 -6.15 -11.65 -4.46
CA GLY A 98 -5.11 -12.60 -4.84
C GLY A 98 -4.00 -12.01 -5.71
N LEU A 99 -4.29 -10.94 -6.47
CA LEU A 99 -3.29 -10.19 -7.24
C LEU A 99 -2.59 -9.11 -6.41
N LEU A 100 -3.18 -8.71 -5.29
CA LEU A 100 -2.69 -7.63 -4.43
C LEU A 100 -1.99 -8.12 -3.17
N GLN A 101 -1.91 -9.44 -2.92
CA GLN A 101 -1.28 -10.00 -1.72
C GLN A 101 0.19 -9.59 -1.63
N PRO A 102 0.65 -8.88 -0.56
CA PRO A 102 2.07 -8.59 -0.39
C PRO A 102 2.90 -9.87 -0.45
N ALA A 103 3.93 -9.84 -1.30
CA ALA A 103 4.88 -10.93 -1.51
C ALA A 103 6.31 -10.51 -1.19
N GLY A 104 6.64 -9.23 -1.37
CA GLY A 104 7.96 -8.71 -1.03
C GLY A 104 8.04 -7.20 -1.16
N PHE A 105 9.18 -6.65 -0.75
CA PHE A 105 9.45 -5.24 -0.91
C PHE A 105 10.93 -4.96 -1.10
N ARG A 106 11.23 -3.74 -1.55
CA ARG A 106 12.56 -3.14 -1.49
C ARG A 106 12.42 -1.64 -1.29
N VAL A 107 12.99 -1.12 -0.21
CA VAL A 107 13.09 0.34 -0.01
C VAL A 107 14.19 0.86 -0.94
N LEU A 108 13.84 1.71 -1.89
CA LEU A 108 14.79 2.27 -2.87
C LEU A 108 15.47 3.52 -2.31
N THR A 109 14.68 4.40 -1.70
CA THR A 109 15.15 5.64 -1.09
C THR A 109 14.39 5.88 0.21
N TYR A 110 15.07 6.48 1.18
CA TYR A 110 14.46 6.89 2.44
C TYR A 110 15.15 8.15 2.98
N THR A 111 14.33 9.12 3.35
CA THR A 111 14.65 10.22 4.25
C THR A 111 13.54 10.31 5.30
N ALA A 112 13.73 11.14 6.34
CA ALA A 112 12.67 11.38 7.32
C ALA A 112 11.40 12.02 6.71
N ASP A 113 11.48 12.57 5.49
CA ASP A 113 10.39 13.28 4.83
C ASP A 113 9.80 12.57 3.62
N GLN A 114 10.51 11.59 3.06
CA GLN A 114 10.07 10.89 1.86
C GLN A 114 10.67 9.49 1.79
N ALA A 115 9.91 8.53 1.29
CA ALA A 115 10.44 7.23 0.91
C ALA A 115 9.85 6.76 -0.41
N THR A 116 10.64 6.07 -1.22
CA THR A 116 10.16 5.32 -2.39
C THR A 116 10.40 3.85 -2.15
N VAL A 117 9.32 3.07 -2.19
CA VAL A 117 9.31 1.64 -1.92
C VAL A 117 8.84 0.90 -3.16
N ALA A 118 9.62 -0.06 -3.62
CA ALA A 118 9.16 -1.05 -4.57
C ALA A 118 8.40 -2.14 -3.78
N LEU A 119 7.09 -2.22 -3.96
CA LEU A 119 6.24 -3.26 -3.40
C LEU A 119 6.01 -4.34 -4.44
N VAL A 120 6.06 -5.60 -4.04
CA VAL A 120 5.72 -6.74 -4.88
C VAL A 120 4.45 -7.39 -4.35
N TYR A 121 3.49 -7.55 -5.24
CA TYR A 121 2.19 -8.17 -4.96
C TYR A 121 2.00 -9.43 -5.79
N GLY A 122 1.18 -10.36 -5.31
CA GLY A 122 0.78 -11.59 -5.98
C GLY A 122 1.36 -12.85 -5.33
N SER A 123 1.48 -13.92 -6.11
CA SER A 123 2.02 -15.20 -5.66
C SER A 123 3.04 -15.75 -6.65
N GLU A 124 4.18 -16.21 -6.13
CA GLU A 124 5.20 -16.93 -6.90
C GLU A 124 4.63 -18.25 -7.47
N LEU A 125 3.88 -18.99 -6.66
CA LEU A 125 3.28 -20.28 -7.05
C LEU A 125 2.31 -20.12 -8.24
N GLY A 126 1.63 -18.97 -8.31
CA GLY A 126 0.77 -18.61 -9.43
C GLY A 126 1.48 -17.94 -10.60
N ARG A 127 2.79 -17.62 -10.49
CA ARG A 127 3.58 -16.79 -11.43
C ARG A 127 2.89 -15.47 -11.80
N ARG A 128 2.35 -14.78 -10.80
CA ARG A 128 1.55 -13.55 -10.97
C ARG A 128 2.13 -12.36 -10.20
N LEU A 129 3.44 -12.33 -9.99
CA LEU A 129 4.07 -11.21 -9.29
C LEU A 129 3.99 -9.92 -10.11
N GLN A 130 3.73 -8.82 -9.43
CA GLN A 130 3.76 -7.46 -9.98
C GLN A 130 4.49 -6.55 -9.01
N SER A 131 5.44 -5.76 -9.51
CA SER A 131 6.15 -4.77 -8.72
C SER A 131 5.70 -3.35 -9.06
N MET A 132 5.40 -2.57 -8.03
CA MET A 132 4.99 -1.18 -8.12
C MET A 132 5.92 -0.29 -7.29
N LEU A 133 6.28 0.90 -7.78
CA LEU A 133 6.90 1.93 -6.95
C LEU A 133 5.83 2.78 -6.29
N CYS A 134 5.82 2.78 -4.97
CA CYS A 134 4.99 3.65 -4.16
C CYS A 134 5.88 4.67 -3.47
N THR A 135 5.59 5.96 -3.69
CA THR A 135 6.25 7.04 -2.96
C THR A 135 5.34 7.52 -1.84
N VAL A 136 5.89 7.66 -0.64
CA VAL A 136 5.21 8.25 0.52
C VAL A 136 5.97 9.48 0.99
N VAL A 137 5.24 10.48 1.48
CA VAL A 137 5.75 11.77 1.96
C VAL A 137 5.25 12.00 3.37
N TRP A 138 6.14 12.44 4.26
CA TRP A 138 5.76 12.81 5.62
C TRP A 138 5.12 14.19 5.62
N THR A 139 3.86 14.27 5.99
CA THR A 139 3.12 15.53 6.05
C THR A 139 2.02 15.46 7.09
N SER A 140 1.67 16.60 7.69
CA SER A 140 0.60 16.67 8.69
C SER A 140 0.76 15.68 9.87
N GLY A 141 2.01 15.30 10.20
CA GLY A 141 2.31 14.37 11.29
C GLY A 141 2.09 12.89 10.97
N ASP A 142 1.95 12.52 9.69
CA ASP A 142 1.82 11.12 9.26
C ASP A 142 2.46 10.89 7.87
N TRP A 143 2.51 9.63 7.42
CA TRP A 143 2.90 9.30 6.04
C TRP A 143 1.69 9.34 5.10
N PHE A 144 1.82 10.05 3.98
CA PHE A 144 0.82 10.13 2.92
C PHE A 144 1.39 9.50 1.64
N LEU A 145 0.58 8.79 0.88
CA LEU A 145 0.96 8.25 -0.43
C LEU A 145 0.92 9.37 -1.47
N GLN A 146 1.98 9.51 -2.26
CA GLN A 146 2.00 10.39 -3.42
C GLN A 146 1.58 9.59 -4.67
N PRO A 147 0.38 9.86 -5.24
CA PRO A 147 -0.02 9.19 -6.46
C PRO A 147 0.79 9.69 -7.66
N GLU A 148 0.87 8.84 -8.68
CA GLU A 148 1.41 9.21 -9.98
C GLU A 148 0.52 10.27 -10.66
N PRO A 149 1.06 11.10 -11.59
CA PRO A 149 0.28 12.15 -12.26
C PRO A 149 -0.96 11.63 -13.02
N ASN A 150 -0.99 10.36 -13.40
CA ASN A 150 -2.10 9.70 -14.07
C ASN A 150 -3.14 9.09 -13.11
N GLY A 151 -2.97 9.23 -11.78
CA GLY A 151 -3.87 8.70 -10.78
C GLY A 151 -3.58 7.26 -10.33
N GLU A 152 -2.47 6.68 -10.78
CA GLU A 152 -2.01 5.41 -10.20
C GLU A 152 -1.47 5.61 -8.78
N ILE A 153 -1.79 4.68 -7.89
CA ILE A 153 -1.27 4.61 -6.52
C ILE A 153 0.22 4.18 -6.46
N GLY A 154 0.77 3.78 -7.59
CA GLY A 154 2.18 3.49 -7.77
C GLY A 154 2.49 3.17 -9.23
N ALA A 155 3.73 3.43 -9.64
CA ALA A 155 4.18 3.12 -11.00
C ALA A 155 4.45 1.62 -11.14
N LEU A 156 3.73 0.93 -12.05
CA LEU A 156 4.06 -0.45 -12.39
C LEU A 156 5.46 -0.50 -13.03
N VAL A 157 6.37 -1.28 -12.44
CA VAL A 157 7.76 -1.38 -12.90
C VAL A 157 7.95 -2.62 -13.76
N GLN A 158 7.56 -3.77 -13.22
CA GLN A 158 7.91 -5.08 -13.76
C GLN A 158 6.97 -6.15 -13.24
N ARG A 159 6.94 -7.29 -13.93
CA ARG A 159 6.33 -8.54 -13.46
C ARG A 159 7.46 -9.55 -13.28
N PRO A 160 8.10 -9.60 -12.10
CA PRO A 160 9.25 -10.43 -11.91
C PRO A 160 8.84 -11.92 -11.88
N ASP A 161 9.72 -12.81 -12.34
CA ASP A 161 9.48 -14.26 -12.26
C ASP A 161 9.72 -14.82 -10.83
N SER A 162 10.44 -14.07 -9.99
CA SER A 162 10.79 -14.43 -8.60
C SER A 162 10.96 -13.17 -7.72
N LEU A 163 11.08 -13.34 -6.41
CA LEU A 163 11.44 -12.26 -5.47
C LEU A 163 12.95 -11.97 -5.39
N GLU A 164 13.75 -12.40 -6.37
CA GLU A 164 15.18 -12.09 -6.38
C GLU A 164 15.44 -10.58 -6.36
N GLY A 165 16.29 -10.13 -5.43
CA GLY A 165 16.56 -8.71 -5.22
C GLY A 165 15.48 -7.95 -4.43
N PHE A 166 14.47 -8.64 -3.90
CA PHE A 166 13.50 -8.14 -2.94
C PHE A 166 13.65 -8.87 -1.60
N VAL A 167 13.15 -8.25 -0.52
CA VAL A 167 12.96 -8.91 0.77
C VAL A 167 11.60 -9.63 0.71
N PRO A 168 11.53 -10.97 0.81
CA PRO A 168 10.27 -11.69 0.88
C PRO A 168 9.48 -11.23 2.11
N TRP A 169 8.20 -10.91 1.91
CA TRP A 169 7.39 -10.28 2.95
C TRP A 169 5.90 -10.47 2.64
N GLY A 170 5.19 -11.15 3.54
CA GLY A 170 3.79 -11.50 3.37
C GLY A 170 3.31 -12.34 4.56
N LYS A 171 1.99 -12.57 4.62
CA LYS A 171 1.42 -13.61 5.47
C LYS A 171 1.82 -14.96 4.88
N GLY A 172 2.55 -15.76 5.67
CA GLY A 172 3.09 -17.06 5.28
C GLY A 172 2.04 -18.07 4.85
#